data_AF-A0A7C0V5W1-F1
#
_entry.id   AF-A0A7C0V5W1-F1
#
_cell.length_a   1.000
_cell.length_b   1.000
_cell.length_c   1.000
_cell.angle_alpha   90.00
_cell.angle_beta   90.00
_cell.angle_gamma   90.00
#
_symmetry.space_group_name_H-M   'P 1'
#
loop_
_entity.id
_entity.type
_entity.pdbx_description
1 polymer ?
#
loop_
_entity_poly.entity_id
_entity_poly.type
_entity_poly.pdbx_seq_one_letter_code
_entity_poly.pdbx_strand_id
1 'polypeptide(L)'
;MKGDNTDVGWQASLLLPRLSSPASGQGPPIMHHADSPERRRSSRYQAPGGTSVHVRTPVSAFAGFLVDLSLDGAAFEYVFLGETLQDGDCIDICSDKDQLRIENLPFKRVSDVEVSDPGPEPVVWRRAGIVFTSLSEEQRRQLTELIRQWGHRVPTAALAPVTEPAAGGEIGDQIFLSRLKLLNIAAKAYLGGYPYGFYRESAVARNAKEILRLLTRQNVFRFGDAHGALLEKHIIRLSTAFSDFPVKADGPTPLEESIDCISDYLRVDKGLKQMAFLKVA
;
A
#
# COMPACT_ATOMS: atom_id res chain seq x y z
N MET A 1 -44.85 45.30 6.43
CA MET A 1 -45.20 43.96 5.89
C MET A 1 -44.93 42.94 6.98
N LYS A 2 -46.01 42.42 7.58
CA LYS A 2 -45.99 41.34 8.58
C LYS A 2 -45.97 40.02 7.82
N GLY A 3 -45.03 39.14 8.13
CA GLY A 3 -44.98 37.77 7.63
C GLY A 3 -45.11 36.82 8.79
N ASP A 4 -46.24 36.11 8.82
CA ASP A 4 -46.62 35.14 9.85
C ASP A 4 -45.67 33.95 9.88
N ASN A 5 -45.21 33.63 11.09
CA ASN A 5 -44.42 32.45 11.41
C ASN A 5 -45.41 31.36 11.84
N THR A 6 -45.63 30.36 10.99
CA THR A 6 -46.48 29.21 11.31
C THR A 6 -45.65 28.10 11.92
N ASP A 7 -45.94 27.90 13.19
CA ASP A 7 -45.47 26.86 14.09
C ASP A 7 -46.07 25.52 13.68
N VAL A 8 -45.25 24.54 13.30
CA VAL A 8 -45.68 23.17 12.97
C VAL A 8 -45.05 22.23 13.99
N GLY A 9 -45.81 21.98 15.06
CA GLY A 9 -45.47 21.00 16.08
C GLY A 9 -45.54 19.57 15.54
N TRP A 10 -44.41 18.89 15.54
CA TRP A 10 -44.34 17.44 15.34
C TRP A 10 -44.34 16.73 16.70
N GLN A 11 -45.50 16.23 17.12
CA GLN A 11 -45.57 15.26 18.23
C GLN A 11 -45.10 13.90 17.72
N ALA A 12 -43.88 13.51 18.11
CA ALA A 12 -43.38 12.16 17.93
C ALA A 12 -43.97 11.23 19.02
N SER A 13 -44.96 10.41 18.65
CA SER A 13 -45.37 9.24 19.43
C SER A 13 -45.03 7.97 18.66
N LEU A 14 -43.81 7.47 18.86
CA LEU A 14 -43.41 6.14 18.42
C LEU A 14 -43.46 5.20 19.61
N LEU A 15 -44.55 4.44 19.69
CA LEU A 15 -44.68 3.24 20.51
C LEU A 15 -43.72 2.18 19.96
N LEU A 16 -42.60 1.96 20.64
CA LEU A 16 -41.73 0.82 20.39
C LEU A 16 -42.36 -0.46 20.97
N PRO A 17 -42.51 -1.55 20.19
CA PRO A 17 -42.80 -2.85 20.75
C PRO A 17 -41.58 -3.35 21.54
N ARG A 18 -41.82 -3.85 22.75
CA ARG A 18 -40.82 -4.56 23.55
C ARG A 18 -40.32 -5.77 22.76
N LEU A 19 -39.06 -5.73 22.34
CA LEU A 19 -38.33 -6.88 21.84
C LEU A 19 -38.09 -7.85 23.01
N SER A 20 -38.79 -8.97 22.98
CA SER A 20 -38.53 -10.15 23.81
C SER A 20 -37.14 -10.72 23.50
N SER A 21 -36.33 -10.89 24.54
CA SER A 21 -35.01 -11.53 24.48
C SER A 21 -35.10 -12.94 23.89
N PRO A 22 -34.26 -13.30 22.90
CA PRO A 22 -34.13 -14.69 22.50
C PRO A 22 -33.31 -15.44 23.55
N ALA A 23 -33.86 -16.58 23.95
CA ALA A 23 -33.23 -17.56 24.81
C ALA A 23 -31.84 -17.96 24.28
N SER A 24 -30.92 -18.14 25.21
CA SER A 24 -29.60 -18.74 25.04
C SER A 24 -29.69 -20.15 24.47
N GLY A 25 -29.75 -20.24 23.13
CA GLY A 25 -29.57 -21.49 22.40
C GLY A 25 -28.08 -21.78 22.26
N GLN A 26 -27.64 -22.90 22.85
CA GLN A 26 -26.35 -23.50 22.55
C GLN A 26 -26.25 -23.69 21.03
N GLY A 27 -25.36 -22.91 20.40
CA GLY A 27 -25.06 -23.07 18.98
C GLY A 27 -24.55 -24.49 18.72
N PRO A 28 -24.85 -25.07 17.54
CA PRO A 28 -24.38 -26.40 17.19
C PRO A 28 -22.85 -26.46 17.28
N PRO A 29 -22.28 -27.60 17.71
CA PRO A 29 -20.85 -27.77 17.85
C PRO A 29 -20.16 -27.41 16.53
N ILE A 30 -19.21 -26.47 16.60
CA ILE A 30 -18.33 -26.11 15.49
C ILE A 30 -17.58 -27.38 15.12
N MET A 31 -18.04 -28.06 14.08
CA MET A 31 -17.32 -29.18 13.49
C MET A 31 -16.05 -28.60 12.87
N HIS A 32 -14.92 -28.84 13.54
CA HIS A 32 -13.60 -28.67 12.95
C HIS A 32 -13.56 -29.56 11.70
N HIS A 33 -13.80 -28.95 10.53
CA HIS A 33 -13.70 -29.62 9.24
C HIS A 33 -12.27 -30.13 9.10
N ALA A 34 -12.15 -31.45 9.18
CA ALA A 34 -10.94 -32.19 8.86
C ALA A 34 -10.40 -31.76 7.48
N ASP A 35 -9.08 -31.65 7.42
CA ASP A 35 -8.27 -31.25 6.26
C ASP A 35 -8.90 -31.65 4.92
N SER A 36 -9.37 -30.64 4.18
CA SER A 36 -9.74 -30.87 2.79
C SER A 36 -8.49 -31.32 2.04
N PRO A 37 -8.53 -32.45 1.30
CA PRO A 37 -7.34 -32.97 0.63
C PRO A 37 -6.77 -31.93 -0.33
N GLU A 38 -5.44 -31.73 -0.27
CA GLU A 38 -4.71 -30.83 -1.15
C GLU A 38 -5.04 -31.15 -2.62
N ARG A 39 -5.70 -30.21 -3.31
CA ARG A 39 -6.20 -30.40 -4.68
C ARG A 39 -5.19 -30.00 -5.76
N ARG A 40 -4.09 -29.34 -5.39
CA ARG A 40 -3.12 -28.80 -6.34
C ARG A 40 -2.17 -29.89 -6.84
N ARG A 41 -1.87 -29.85 -8.14
CA ARG A 41 -0.95 -30.78 -8.81
C ARG A 41 0.50 -30.30 -8.78
N SER A 42 0.73 -29.00 -8.67
CA SER A 42 2.07 -28.40 -8.66
C SER A 42 2.37 -27.73 -7.33
N SER A 43 3.63 -27.90 -6.89
CA SER A 43 4.19 -27.22 -5.72
C SER A 43 4.20 -25.71 -5.95
N ARG A 44 3.88 -24.94 -4.89
CA ARG A 44 3.94 -23.47 -4.90
C ARG A 44 5.13 -22.99 -4.09
N TYR A 45 5.75 -21.93 -4.57
CA TYR A 45 6.91 -21.29 -3.98
C TYR A 45 6.52 -19.87 -3.59
N GLN A 46 6.81 -19.50 -2.34
CA GLN A 46 6.56 -18.14 -1.87
C GLN A 46 7.48 -17.17 -2.62
N ALA A 47 6.89 -16.07 -3.10
CA ALA A 47 7.66 -15.04 -3.78
C ALA A 47 8.55 -14.30 -2.77
N PRO A 48 9.81 -14.00 -3.12
CA PRO A 48 10.64 -13.12 -2.31
C PRO A 48 10.00 -11.73 -2.14
N GLY A 49 10.17 -11.12 -0.97
CA GLY A 49 9.74 -9.74 -0.75
C GLY A 49 10.37 -8.80 -1.79
N GLY A 50 9.52 -8.00 -2.44
CA GLY A 50 9.89 -7.09 -3.53
C GLY A 50 9.55 -7.59 -4.93
N THR A 51 9.09 -8.83 -5.11
CA THR A 51 8.64 -9.30 -6.43
C THR A 51 7.27 -8.71 -6.78
N SER A 52 7.20 -8.02 -7.90
CA SER A 52 6.00 -7.35 -8.38
C SER A 52 5.40 -8.04 -9.60
N VAL A 53 4.11 -7.81 -9.80
CA VAL A 53 3.35 -8.25 -10.97
C VAL A 53 2.80 -7.01 -11.67
N HIS A 54 2.97 -6.92 -12.98
CA HIS A 54 2.31 -5.92 -13.80
C HIS A 54 1.23 -6.60 -14.63
N VAL A 55 -0.02 -6.34 -14.30
CA VAL A 55 -1.17 -6.83 -15.06
C VAL A 55 -1.38 -5.92 -16.25
N ARG A 56 -1.53 -6.52 -17.44
CA ARG A 56 -1.87 -5.84 -18.68
C ARG A 56 -3.21 -6.36 -19.18
N THR A 57 -4.17 -5.43 -19.25
CA THR A 57 -5.48 -5.65 -19.87
C THR A 57 -5.51 -4.92 -21.22
N PRO A 58 -6.53 -5.14 -22.07
CA PRO A 58 -6.68 -4.38 -23.32
C PRO A 58 -6.87 -2.86 -23.12
N VAL A 59 -7.33 -2.43 -21.94
CA VAL A 59 -7.73 -1.03 -21.68
C VAL A 59 -6.91 -0.35 -20.59
N SER A 60 -6.17 -1.11 -19.78
CA SER A 60 -5.46 -0.61 -18.61
C SER A 60 -4.23 -1.44 -18.27
N ALA A 61 -3.41 -0.91 -17.37
CA ALA A 61 -2.37 -1.67 -16.71
C ALA A 61 -2.27 -1.25 -15.25
N PHE A 62 -2.03 -2.20 -14.37
CA PHE A 62 -1.85 -1.94 -12.95
C PHE A 62 -0.82 -2.90 -12.35
N ALA A 63 -0.32 -2.54 -11.17
CA ALA A 63 0.69 -3.31 -10.47
C ALA A 63 0.12 -4.01 -9.23
N GLY A 64 0.75 -5.11 -8.86
CA GLY A 64 0.48 -5.87 -7.65
C GLY A 64 1.75 -6.49 -7.08
N PHE A 65 1.61 -7.20 -5.97
CA PHE A 65 2.69 -7.92 -5.30
C PHE A 65 2.49 -9.41 -5.48
N LEU A 66 3.51 -10.10 -5.97
CA LEU A 66 3.44 -11.55 -6.12
C LEU A 66 3.46 -12.18 -4.72
N VAL A 67 2.52 -13.10 -4.44
CA VAL A 67 2.43 -13.83 -3.19
C VAL A 67 3.11 -15.19 -3.34
N ASP A 68 2.69 -15.96 -4.34
CA ASP A 68 3.26 -17.27 -4.64
C ASP A 68 3.25 -17.57 -6.14
N LEU A 69 4.08 -18.53 -6.54
CA LEU A 69 4.26 -18.96 -7.92
C LEU A 69 4.38 -20.49 -8.02
N SER A 70 3.83 -21.07 -9.08
CA SER A 70 4.17 -22.40 -9.57
C SER A 70 4.42 -22.34 -11.08
N LEU A 71 4.77 -23.48 -11.68
CA LEU A 71 4.94 -23.56 -13.14
C LEU A 71 3.62 -23.34 -13.89
N ASP A 72 2.49 -23.56 -13.25
CA ASP A 72 1.16 -23.55 -13.90
C ASP A 72 0.32 -22.35 -13.47
N GLY A 73 0.76 -21.53 -12.52
CA GLY A 73 -0.03 -20.40 -12.05
C GLY A 73 0.66 -19.58 -10.97
N ALA A 74 -0.05 -18.57 -10.49
CA ALA A 74 0.45 -17.66 -9.48
C ALA A 74 -0.68 -17.16 -8.58
N ALA A 75 -0.31 -16.56 -7.45
CA ALA A 75 -1.18 -15.69 -6.69
C ALA A 75 -0.52 -14.34 -6.48
N PHE A 76 -1.29 -13.25 -6.59
CA PHE A 76 -0.80 -11.90 -6.34
C PHE A 76 -1.87 -11.04 -5.68
N GLU A 77 -1.43 -10.01 -4.98
CA GLU A 77 -2.27 -9.00 -4.33
C GLU A 77 -2.21 -7.68 -5.07
N TYR A 78 -3.34 -7.00 -5.17
CA TYR A 78 -3.44 -5.73 -5.87
C TYR A 78 -4.50 -4.84 -5.26
N VAL A 79 -4.39 -3.54 -5.54
CA VAL A 79 -5.39 -2.54 -5.18
C VAL A 79 -6.48 -2.52 -6.24
N PHE A 80 -7.73 -2.74 -5.84
CA PHE A 80 -8.86 -2.70 -6.75
C PHE A 80 -9.27 -1.26 -7.07
N LEU A 81 -9.09 -0.86 -8.33
CA LEU A 81 -9.46 0.45 -8.85
C LEU A 81 -10.72 0.41 -9.74
N GLY A 82 -11.56 -0.61 -9.58
CA GLY A 82 -12.77 -0.82 -10.39
C GLY A 82 -12.56 -1.76 -11.59
N GLU A 83 -11.33 -2.15 -11.87
CA GLU A 83 -10.97 -3.03 -12.98
C GLU A 83 -11.04 -4.50 -12.56
N THR A 84 -11.79 -5.30 -13.33
CA THR A 84 -11.90 -6.74 -13.14
C THR A 84 -10.96 -7.47 -14.09
N LEU A 85 -10.14 -8.36 -13.53
CA LEU A 85 -9.32 -9.30 -14.29
C LEU A 85 -10.20 -10.18 -15.20
N GLN A 86 -9.81 -10.29 -16.47
CA GLN A 86 -10.48 -11.09 -17.49
C GLN A 86 -9.62 -12.28 -17.92
N ASP A 87 -10.26 -13.29 -18.49
CA ASP A 87 -9.56 -14.41 -19.09
C ASP A 87 -8.86 -13.96 -20.38
N GLY A 88 -7.57 -14.28 -20.51
CA GLY A 88 -6.75 -13.84 -21.64
C GLY A 88 -5.94 -12.56 -21.35
N ASP A 89 -6.16 -11.92 -20.20
CA ASP A 89 -5.23 -10.90 -19.70
C ASP A 89 -3.83 -11.51 -19.52
N CYS A 90 -2.81 -10.64 -19.49
CA CYS A 90 -1.42 -11.03 -19.37
C CYS A 90 -0.80 -10.41 -18.12
N ILE A 91 0.19 -11.08 -17.53
CA ILE A 91 1.05 -10.47 -16.52
C ILE A 91 2.51 -10.44 -16.94
N ASP A 92 3.23 -9.45 -16.42
CA ASP A 92 4.69 -9.49 -16.31
C ASP A 92 5.06 -9.76 -14.86
N ILE A 93 6.05 -10.62 -14.64
CA ILE A 93 6.66 -10.85 -13.34
C ILE A 93 8.01 -10.15 -13.32
N CYS A 94 8.22 -9.28 -12.34
CA CYS A 94 9.45 -8.53 -12.16
C CYS A 94 10.05 -8.82 -10.78
N SER A 95 11.31 -9.28 -10.74
CA SER A 95 12.09 -9.43 -9.50
C SER A 95 13.28 -8.46 -9.52
N ASP A 96 13.22 -7.41 -8.71
CA ASP A 96 14.29 -6.40 -8.64
C ASP A 96 15.63 -7.01 -8.21
N LYS A 97 15.58 -7.99 -7.28
CA LYS A 97 16.77 -8.65 -6.73
C LYS A 97 17.51 -9.48 -7.77
N ASP A 98 16.75 -10.14 -8.64
CA ASP A 98 17.29 -11.11 -9.59
C ASP A 98 17.48 -10.49 -10.99
N GLN A 99 17.11 -9.21 -11.15
CA GLN A 99 17.02 -8.50 -12.45
C GLN A 99 16.26 -9.32 -13.50
N LEU A 100 15.32 -10.16 -13.04
CA LEU A 100 14.63 -11.12 -13.86
C LEU A 100 13.24 -10.57 -14.19
N ARG A 101 12.93 -10.58 -15.48
CA ARG A 101 11.63 -10.19 -16.01
C ARG A 101 11.08 -11.26 -16.93
N ILE A 102 9.88 -11.74 -16.65
CA ILE A 102 9.13 -12.64 -17.52
C ILE A 102 7.92 -11.87 -18.03
N GLU A 103 7.83 -11.69 -19.34
CA GLU A 103 6.82 -10.82 -19.93
C GLU A 103 5.71 -11.61 -20.63
N ASN A 104 4.53 -10.99 -20.72
CA ASN A 104 3.38 -11.46 -21.49
C ASN A 104 2.93 -12.88 -21.09
N LEU A 105 2.86 -13.19 -19.79
CA LEU A 105 2.35 -14.49 -19.33
C LEU A 105 0.82 -14.49 -19.42
N PRO A 106 0.20 -15.16 -20.42
CA PRO A 106 -1.24 -15.20 -20.53
C PRO A 106 -1.82 -16.05 -19.40
N PHE A 107 -2.95 -15.63 -18.84
CA PHE A 107 -3.57 -16.35 -17.75
C PHE A 107 -5.08 -16.44 -17.84
N LYS A 108 -5.62 -17.35 -17.03
CA LYS A 108 -7.03 -17.50 -16.69
C LYS A 108 -7.20 -17.24 -15.21
N ARG A 109 -8.23 -16.48 -14.83
CA ARG A 109 -8.52 -16.22 -13.42
C ARG A 109 -9.20 -17.43 -12.78
N VAL A 110 -8.70 -17.88 -11.63
CA VAL A 110 -9.26 -19.00 -10.86
C VAL A 110 -9.98 -18.50 -9.60
N SER A 111 -9.40 -17.50 -8.93
CA SER A 111 -10.00 -16.86 -7.76
C SER A 111 -9.65 -15.39 -7.76
N ASP A 112 -10.51 -14.58 -7.17
CA ASP A 112 -10.23 -13.17 -6.93
C ASP A 112 -11.11 -12.72 -5.78
N VAL A 113 -10.48 -12.64 -4.61
CA VAL A 113 -11.16 -12.44 -3.33
C VAL A 113 -10.65 -11.17 -2.68
N GLU A 114 -11.55 -10.46 -2.02
CA GLU A 114 -11.18 -9.34 -1.18
C GLU A 114 -10.40 -9.85 0.03
N VAL A 115 -9.24 -9.25 0.27
CA VAL A 115 -8.43 -9.52 1.45
C VAL A 115 -8.88 -8.52 2.51
N SER A 116 -9.59 -9.00 3.53
CA SER A 116 -9.85 -8.16 4.71
C SER A 116 -8.53 -7.84 5.39
N ASP A 117 -8.04 -6.64 5.16
CA ASP A 117 -7.07 -6.01 6.02
C ASP A 117 -7.84 -5.31 7.15
N PRO A 118 -7.58 -5.59 8.45
CA PRO A 118 -8.13 -4.80 9.55
C PRO A 118 -7.70 -3.33 9.53
N GLY A 119 -6.86 -2.93 8.57
CA GLY A 119 -6.48 -1.54 8.31
C GLY A 119 -7.69 -0.61 8.12
N PRO A 120 -7.63 0.63 8.63
CA PRO A 120 -8.76 1.57 8.62
C PRO A 120 -9.01 2.26 7.26
N GLU A 121 -8.62 1.65 6.12
CA GLU A 121 -8.69 2.27 4.80
C GLU A 121 -9.84 1.76 3.93
N PRO A 122 -10.39 2.58 3.01
CA PRO A 122 -11.36 2.16 1.99
C PRO A 122 -10.70 1.42 0.80
N VAL A 123 -9.40 1.14 0.88
CA VAL A 123 -8.66 0.51 -0.22
C VAL A 123 -9.02 -0.96 -0.22
N VAL A 124 -9.77 -1.36 -1.23
CA VAL A 124 -10.17 -2.75 -1.43
C VAL A 124 -8.96 -3.51 -1.96
N TRP A 125 -8.23 -4.17 -1.07
CA TRP A 125 -7.18 -5.11 -1.43
C TRP A 125 -7.82 -6.40 -1.93
N ARG A 126 -7.31 -6.92 -3.04
CA ARG A 126 -7.77 -8.18 -3.61
C ARG A 126 -6.59 -9.10 -3.85
N ARG A 127 -6.82 -10.39 -3.63
CA ARG A 127 -5.88 -11.46 -3.96
C ARG A 127 -6.44 -12.26 -5.13
N ALA A 128 -5.74 -12.18 -6.25
CA ALA A 128 -6.04 -12.97 -7.44
C ALA A 128 -5.22 -14.26 -7.43
N GLY A 129 -5.88 -15.38 -7.71
CA GLY A 129 -5.26 -16.65 -8.05
C GLY A 129 -5.47 -16.90 -9.54
N ILE A 130 -4.39 -17.14 -10.26
CA ILE A 130 -4.40 -17.31 -11.71
C ILE A 130 -3.76 -18.65 -12.11
N VAL A 131 -4.13 -19.14 -13.28
CA VAL A 131 -3.48 -20.27 -13.96
C VAL A 131 -2.95 -19.77 -15.29
N PHE A 132 -1.68 -20.04 -15.57
CA PHE A 132 -1.07 -19.72 -16.84
C PHE A 132 -1.66 -20.58 -17.95
N THR A 133 -1.82 -19.99 -19.13
CA THR A 133 -2.40 -20.68 -20.29
C THR A 133 -1.31 -21.02 -21.30
N SER A 134 -1.33 -20.41 -22.48
CA SER A 134 -0.47 -20.76 -23.61
C SER A 134 0.97 -20.23 -23.45
N LEU A 135 1.70 -20.75 -22.47
CA LEU A 135 3.10 -20.37 -22.24
C LEU A 135 4.00 -20.82 -23.39
N SER A 136 4.88 -19.92 -23.85
CA SER A 136 5.97 -20.31 -24.74
C SER A 136 7.00 -21.18 -24.02
N GLU A 137 7.78 -21.96 -24.78
CA GLU A 137 8.88 -22.75 -24.20
C GLU A 137 9.88 -21.85 -23.45
N GLU A 138 10.13 -20.65 -23.96
CA GLU A 138 11.00 -19.67 -23.32
C GLU A 138 10.43 -19.18 -21.99
N GLN A 139 9.15 -18.80 -21.95
CA GLN A 139 8.48 -18.40 -20.70
C GLN A 139 8.50 -19.52 -19.66
N ARG A 140 8.26 -20.77 -20.10
CA ARG A 140 8.31 -21.94 -19.22
C ARG A 140 9.71 -22.19 -18.68
N ARG A 141 10.75 -22.01 -19.51
CA ARG A 141 12.15 -22.08 -19.10
C ARG A 141 12.49 -20.99 -18.08
N GLN A 142 12.06 -19.75 -18.32
CA GLN A 142 12.27 -18.63 -17.40
C GLN A 142 11.56 -18.84 -16.06
N LEU A 143 10.30 -19.30 -16.05
CA LEU A 143 9.58 -19.66 -14.82
C LEU A 143 10.27 -20.78 -14.05
N THR A 144 10.77 -21.79 -14.76
CA THR A 144 11.51 -22.90 -14.14
C THR A 144 12.78 -22.40 -13.46
N GLU A 145 13.54 -21.52 -14.13
CA GLU A 145 14.76 -20.95 -13.57
C GLU A 145 14.46 -20.06 -12.36
N LEU A 146 13.42 -19.21 -12.46
CA LEU A 146 12.99 -18.36 -11.36
C LEU A 146 12.58 -19.18 -10.12
N ILE A 147 11.76 -20.21 -10.31
CA ILE A 147 11.33 -21.11 -9.24
C ILE A 147 12.52 -21.87 -8.63
N ARG A 148 13.46 -22.32 -9.45
CA ARG A 148 14.68 -22.98 -8.97
C ARG A 148 15.50 -22.05 -8.08
N GLN A 149 15.66 -20.79 -8.48
CA GLN A 149 16.35 -19.78 -7.68
C GLN A 149 15.66 -19.53 -6.33
N TRP A 150 14.32 -19.58 -6.28
CA TRP A 150 13.57 -19.43 -5.03
C TRP A 150 13.61 -20.69 -4.15
N GLY A 151 13.53 -21.89 -4.76
CA GLY A 151 13.49 -23.18 -4.08
C GLY A 151 14.78 -23.60 -3.39
N HIS A 152 15.92 -22.96 -3.69
CA HIS A 152 17.17 -23.18 -2.97
C HIS A 152 17.27 -22.41 -1.64
N ARG A 153 16.27 -21.59 -1.27
CA ARG A 153 16.23 -20.93 0.05
C ARG A 153 15.54 -21.82 1.10
N VAL A 154 16.26 -22.05 2.19
CA VAL A 154 16.08 -23.05 3.27
C VAL A 154 14.68 -23.04 3.96
N PRO A 155 14.19 -24.20 4.45
CA PRO A 155 12.93 -24.38 5.16
C PRO A 155 12.70 -23.43 6.35
N THR A 156 11.48 -22.89 6.40
CA THR A 156 10.89 -21.97 7.38
C THR A 156 10.98 -22.42 8.85
N ALA A 157 11.29 -23.69 9.13
CA ALA A 157 11.39 -24.22 10.49
C ALA A 157 12.62 -23.71 11.30
N ALA A 158 13.57 -23.03 10.66
CA ALA A 158 14.74 -22.45 11.33
C ALA A 158 14.76 -20.91 11.36
N LEU A 159 13.69 -20.24 10.90
CA LEU A 159 13.61 -18.79 10.98
C LEU A 159 13.03 -18.37 12.33
N ALA A 160 13.93 -18.27 13.32
CA ALA A 160 13.79 -17.23 14.33
C ALA A 160 13.49 -15.89 13.63
N PRO A 161 12.73 -14.96 14.25
CA PRO A 161 12.38 -13.68 13.62
C PRO A 161 13.64 -13.07 13.04
N VAL A 162 13.68 -12.99 11.70
CA VAL A 162 14.80 -12.44 10.96
C VAL A 162 15.04 -11.06 11.51
N THR A 163 16.11 -10.91 12.28
CA THR A 163 16.64 -9.59 12.58
C THR A 163 17.21 -9.13 11.25
N GLU A 164 16.47 -8.25 10.57
CA GLU A 164 16.83 -7.74 9.26
C GLU A 164 18.31 -7.35 9.24
N PRO A 165 19.11 -7.81 8.27
CA PRO A 165 20.50 -7.40 8.17
C PRO A 165 20.54 -5.88 8.03
N ALA A 166 21.40 -5.23 8.83
CA ALA A 166 21.64 -3.78 8.86
C ALA A 166 22.26 -3.21 7.57
N ALA A 167 22.02 -3.84 6.42
CA ALA A 167 22.27 -3.33 5.07
C ALA A 167 21.14 -2.39 4.57
N GLY A 168 20.19 -2.02 5.45
CA GLY A 168 19.02 -1.20 5.15
C GLY A 168 19.25 0.32 5.04
N GLY A 169 20.50 0.78 4.84
CA GLY A 169 20.80 2.21 4.71
C GLY A 169 20.21 2.80 3.44
N GLU A 170 20.69 2.38 2.26
CA GLU A 170 20.33 3.02 0.98
C GLU A 170 18.85 2.86 0.61
N ILE A 171 18.27 1.68 0.82
CA ILE A 171 16.83 1.44 0.56
C ILE A 171 15.98 2.22 1.57
N GLY A 172 16.41 2.26 2.83
CA GLY A 172 15.74 3.03 3.88
C GLY A 172 15.69 4.52 3.56
N ASP A 173 16.81 5.07 3.10
CA ASP A 173 16.94 6.48 2.73
C ASP A 173 16.05 6.82 1.52
N GLN A 174 15.99 5.97 0.50
CA GLN A 174 15.11 6.18 -0.66
C GLN A 174 13.62 6.17 -0.30
N ILE A 175 13.20 5.24 0.57
CA ILE A 175 11.82 5.18 1.06
C ILE A 175 11.49 6.45 1.85
N PHE A 176 12.40 6.85 2.75
CA PHE A 176 12.25 8.07 3.55
C PHE A 176 12.10 9.31 2.65
N LEU A 177 13.01 9.51 1.70
CA LEU A 177 12.99 10.65 0.77
C LEU A 177 11.71 10.68 -0.07
N SER A 178 11.25 9.51 -0.54
CA SER A 178 10.00 9.40 -1.30
C SER A 178 8.79 9.82 -0.46
N ARG A 179 8.72 9.35 0.79
CA ARG A 179 7.66 9.74 1.74
C ARG A 179 7.69 11.22 2.05
N LEU A 180 8.88 11.78 2.32
CA LEU A 180 9.06 13.20 2.61
C LEU A 180 8.61 14.08 1.45
N LYS A 181 8.94 13.68 0.21
CA LYS A 181 8.50 14.38 -1.01
C LYS A 181 6.98 14.37 -1.14
N LEU A 182 6.33 13.22 -0.91
CA LEU A 182 4.86 13.12 -0.93
C LEU A 182 4.22 14.01 0.15
N LEU A 183 4.77 14.03 1.37
CA LEU A 183 4.30 14.91 2.43
C LEU A 183 4.43 16.39 2.05
N ASN A 184 5.57 16.79 1.48
CA ASN A 184 5.81 18.16 1.04
C ASN A 184 4.81 18.59 -0.05
N ILE A 185 4.57 17.74 -1.06
CA ILE A 185 3.57 18.01 -2.10
C ILE A 185 2.17 18.15 -1.49
N ALA A 186 1.79 17.23 -0.60
CA ALA A 186 0.49 17.28 0.05
C ALA A 186 0.32 18.54 0.91
N ALA A 187 1.38 18.95 1.61
CA ALA A 187 1.35 20.15 2.42
C ALA A 187 1.15 21.41 1.58
N LYS A 188 1.83 21.52 0.44
CA LYS A 188 1.64 22.64 -0.51
C LYS A 188 0.22 22.69 -1.05
N ALA A 189 -0.33 21.55 -1.47
CA ALA A 189 -1.70 21.50 -1.98
C ALA A 189 -2.70 21.91 -0.89
N TYR A 190 -2.54 21.42 0.35
CA TYR A 190 -3.39 21.79 1.47
C TYR A 190 -3.38 23.30 1.75
N LEU A 191 -2.19 23.90 1.86
CA LEU A 191 -2.06 25.34 2.09
C LEU A 191 -2.54 26.18 0.90
N GLY A 192 -2.49 25.64 -0.32
CA GLY A 192 -3.09 26.24 -1.51
C GLY A 192 -4.62 26.18 -1.56
N GLY A 193 -5.28 25.69 -0.51
CA GLY A 193 -6.74 25.56 -0.44
C GLY A 193 -7.31 24.40 -1.26
N TYR A 194 -6.46 23.46 -1.69
CA TYR A 194 -6.94 22.29 -2.41
C TYR A 194 -7.76 21.40 -1.45
N PRO A 195 -8.98 21.00 -1.81
CA PRO A 195 -9.83 20.22 -0.92
C PRO A 195 -9.25 18.81 -0.71
N TYR A 196 -9.06 18.46 0.56
CA TYR A 196 -8.77 17.10 0.97
C TYR A 196 -10.09 16.43 1.34
N GLY A 197 -10.40 15.32 0.69
CA GLY A 197 -11.40 14.40 1.21
C GLY A 197 -10.80 13.61 2.37
N PHE A 198 -11.64 13.12 3.28
CA PHE A 198 -11.29 12.33 4.48
C PHE A 198 -10.15 11.31 4.27
N TYR A 199 -10.13 10.62 3.12
CA TYR A 199 -9.10 9.63 2.82
C TYR A 199 -7.73 10.24 2.54
N ARG A 200 -7.68 11.37 1.82
CA ARG A 200 -6.41 12.07 1.55
C ARG A 200 -5.83 12.63 2.85
N GLU A 201 -6.68 13.13 3.74
CA GLU A 201 -6.29 13.59 5.08
C GLU A 201 -5.64 12.46 5.88
N SER A 202 -6.31 11.31 5.94
CA SER A 202 -5.83 10.12 6.63
C SER A 202 -4.50 9.59 6.07
N ALA A 203 -4.37 9.56 4.74
CA ALA A 203 -3.14 9.14 4.06
C ALA A 203 -1.97 10.07 4.36
N VAL A 204 -2.20 11.39 4.35
CA VAL A 204 -1.19 12.39 4.68
C VAL A 204 -0.76 12.28 6.15
N ALA A 205 -1.71 12.14 7.07
CA ALA A 205 -1.42 11.96 8.49
C ALA A 205 -0.61 10.69 8.78
N ARG A 206 -0.96 9.58 8.12
CA ARG A 206 -0.21 8.33 8.24
C ARG A 206 1.20 8.45 7.67
N ASN A 207 1.35 9.06 6.50
CA ASN A 207 2.65 9.29 5.89
C ASN A 207 3.54 10.15 6.81
N ALA A 208 2.97 11.18 7.42
CA ALA A 208 3.67 12.03 8.38
C ALA A 208 4.13 11.26 9.63
N LYS A 209 3.27 10.40 10.20
CA LYS A 209 3.64 9.51 11.32
C LYS A 209 4.77 8.54 10.95
N GLU A 210 4.75 8.00 9.75
CA GLU A 210 5.81 7.09 9.29
C GLU A 210 7.15 7.83 9.10
N ILE A 211 7.13 9.06 8.58
CA ILE A 211 8.33 9.92 8.50
C ILE A 211 8.92 10.15 9.90
N LEU A 212 8.10 10.47 10.90
CA LEU A 212 8.56 10.64 12.29
C LEU A 212 9.18 9.35 12.87
N ARG A 213 8.54 8.21 12.61
CA ARG A 213 9.05 6.90 13.01
C ARG A 213 10.39 6.57 12.34
N LEU A 214 10.51 6.86 11.05
CA LEU A 214 11.74 6.63 10.29
C LEU A 214 12.87 7.56 10.77
N LEU A 215 12.59 8.84 11.02
CA LEU A 215 13.55 9.80 11.62
C LEU A 215 14.14 9.27 12.94
N THR A 216 13.30 8.64 13.77
CA THR A 216 13.75 8.12 15.07
C THR A 216 14.64 6.88 14.94
N ARG A 217 14.46 6.10 13.86
CA ARG A 217 15.11 4.80 13.66
C ARG A 217 16.36 4.89 12.80
N GLN A 218 16.31 5.74 11.80
CA GLN A 218 17.35 5.87 10.79
C GLN A 218 18.13 7.15 11.09
N ASN A 219 19.46 7.04 11.14
CA ASN A 219 20.33 8.21 11.07
C ASN A 219 20.35 8.76 9.62
N VAL A 220 19.20 9.00 8.99
CA VAL A 220 19.10 9.47 7.59
C VAL A 220 19.87 10.77 7.42
N PHE A 221 19.87 11.59 8.47
CA PHE A 221 20.57 12.86 8.53
C PHE A 221 21.85 12.75 9.37
N ARG A 222 22.81 11.92 8.97
CA ARG A 222 24.21 12.06 9.45
C ARG A 222 24.91 13.24 8.78
N PHE A 223 24.25 14.39 8.71
CA PHE A 223 24.95 15.61 8.36
C PHE A 223 25.51 16.14 9.68
N GLY A 224 26.80 15.92 9.91
CA GLY A 224 27.51 16.52 11.05
C GLY A 224 27.62 18.05 10.97
N ASP A 225 26.76 18.70 10.18
CA ASP A 225 26.74 20.13 9.94
C ASP A 225 25.42 20.76 10.43
N ALA A 226 25.44 22.09 10.57
CA ALA A 226 24.29 22.86 11.05
C ALA A 226 23.08 22.78 10.10
N HIS A 227 23.26 22.36 8.84
CA HIS A 227 22.18 22.25 7.87
C HIS A 227 21.32 21.01 8.10
N GLY A 228 21.91 19.88 8.48
CA GLY A 228 21.18 18.68 8.88
C GLY A 228 20.20 18.92 10.02
N ALA A 229 20.69 19.52 11.11
CA ALA A 229 19.88 19.80 12.29
C ALA A 229 18.72 20.77 12.00
N LEU A 230 18.96 21.77 11.13
CA LEU A 230 17.91 22.69 10.70
C LEU A 230 16.84 21.98 9.87
N LEU A 231 17.25 21.17 8.91
CA LEU A 231 16.34 20.39 8.07
C LEU A 231 15.49 19.41 8.90
N GLU A 232 16.12 18.67 9.81
CA GLU A 232 15.43 17.74 10.70
C GLU A 232 14.33 18.45 11.49
N LYS A 233 14.63 19.63 12.04
CA LYS A 233 13.65 20.47 12.73
C LYS A 233 12.44 20.82 11.85
N HIS A 234 12.67 21.18 10.58
CA HIS A 234 11.57 21.47 9.65
C HIS A 234 10.76 20.23 9.28
N ILE A 235 11.42 19.07 9.10
CA ILE A 235 10.72 17.79 8.84
C ILE A 235 9.85 17.39 10.03
N ILE A 236 10.39 17.48 11.25
CA ILE A 236 9.64 17.17 12.48
C ILE A 236 8.43 18.11 12.61
N ARG A 237 8.63 19.43 12.40
CA ARG A 237 7.53 20.41 12.47
C ARG A 237 6.44 20.08 11.45
N LEU A 238 6.81 19.87 10.18
CA LEU A 238 5.85 19.56 9.12
C LEU A 238 5.12 18.24 9.41
N SER A 239 5.86 17.20 9.77
CA SER A 239 5.28 15.88 10.03
C SER A 239 4.37 15.87 11.27
N THR A 240 4.72 16.62 12.32
CA THR A 240 3.86 16.74 13.50
C THR A 240 2.56 17.46 13.14
N ALA A 241 2.64 18.59 12.43
CA ALA A 241 1.45 19.34 12.04
C ALA A 241 0.46 18.51 11.21
N PHE A 242 0.97 17.71 10.28
CA PHE A 242 0.14 16.86 9.43
C PHE A 242 -0.26 15.53 10.08
N SER A 243 0.38 15.10 11.18
CA SER A 243 0.00 13.88 11.91
C SER A 243 -1.32 14.00 12.68
N ASP A 244 -1.69 15.24 13.04
CA ASP A 244 -2.90 15.60 13.79
C ASP A 244 -3.94 16.31 12.90
N PHE A 245 -4.03 15.91 11.63
CA PHE A 245 -4.95 16.48 10.64
C PHE A 245 -6.41 16.51 11.13
N PRO A 246 -7.22 17.57 10.85
CA PRO A 246 -6.86 18.79 10.13
C PRO A 246 -5.88 19.65 10.92
N VAL A 247 -4.93 20.23 10.18
CA VAL A 247 -3.89 21.08 10.75
C VAL A 247 -4.56 22.22 11.52
N LYS A 248 -4.40 22.24 12.84
CA LYS A 248 -4.94 23.33 13.67
C LYS A 248 -4.23 24.61 13.25
N ALA A 249 -5.00 25.53 12.68
CA ALA A 249 -4.50 26.76 12.10
C ALA A 249 -4.09 27.75 13.19
N ASP A 250 -2.91 27.54 13.80
CA ASP A 250 -2.24 28.57 14.61
C ASP A 250 -1.44 29.55 13.70
N GLY A 251 -1.99 29.84 12.51
CA GLY A 251 -1.39 30.66 11.44
C GLY A 251 -0.60 29.86 10.38
N PRO A 252 -0.64 30.25 9.09
CA PRO A 252 0.01 29.51 7.99
C PRO A 252 1.53 29.70 7.91
N THR A 253 2.04 30.82 8.41
CA THR A 253 3.44 31.26 8.29
C THR A 253 4.49 30.27 8.80
N PRO A 254 4.29 29.49 9.89
CA PRO A 254 5.30 28.55 10.38
C PRO A 254 5.49 27.28 9.53
N LEU A 255 4.48 26.93 8.71
CA LEU A 255 4.51 25.71 7.89
C LEU A 255 5.06 25.98 6.49
N GLU A 256 4.73 27.13 5.89
CA GLU A 256 5.27 27.56 4.60
C GLU A 256 6.81 27.60 4.63
N GLU A 257 7.39 28.18 5.68
CA GLU A 257 8.85 28.20 5.89
C GLU A 257 9.45 26.78 5.91
N SER A 258 8.76 25.82 6.56
CA SER A 258 9.24 24.45 6.64
C SER A 258 9.14 23.71 5.32
N ILE A 259 8.05 23.95 4.58
CA ILE A 259 7.82 23.43 3.25
C ILE A 259 8.89 23.94 2.28
N ASP A 260 9.23 25.22 2.34
CA ASP A 260 10.25 25.82 1.48
C ASP A 260 11.63 25.29 1.80
N CYS A 261 12.01 25.23 3.09
CA CYS A 261 13.28 24.64 3.52
C CYS A 261 13.44 23.19 3.03
N ILE A 262 12.41 22.34 3.23
CA ILE A 262 12.43 20.95 2.76
C ILE A 262 12.48 20.90 1.23
N SER A 263 11.76 21.79 0.54
CA SER A 263 11.75 21.85 -0.92
C SER A 263 13.11 22.14 -1.50
N ASP A 264 13.83 23.11 -0.92
CA ASP A 264 15.16 23.48 -1.38
C ASP A 264 16.17 22.37 -1.13
N TYR A 265 16.07 21.68 0.01
CA TYR A 265 16.87 20.48 0.26
C TYR A 265 16.62 19.40 -0.81
N LEU A 266 15.34 19.06 -1.06
CA LEU A 266 14.95 18.05 -2.06
C LEU A 266 15.34 18.43 -3.50
N ARG A 267 15.64 19.71 -3.78
CA ARG A 267 16.13 20.18 -5.10
C ARG A 267 17.65 20.05 -5.25
N VAL A 268 18.40 20.29 -4.17
CA VAL A 268 19.87 20.33 -4.18
C VAL A 268 20.48 18.94 -4.28
N ASP A 269 19.81 17.93 -3.69
CA ASP A 269 20.28 16.56 -3.74
C ASP A 269 20.18 16.00 -5.17
N LYS A 270 21.32 16.02 -5.88
CA LYS A 270 21.44 15.64 -7.30
C LYS A 270 21.10 14.17 -7.55
N GLY A 271 21.12 13.32 -6.52
CA GLY A 271 20.72 11.90 -6.63
C GLY A 271 19.23 11.70 -6.97
N LEU A 272 18.39 12.70 -6.72
CA LEU A 272 16.93 12.62 -6.88
C LEU A 272 16.39 13.06 -8.25
N LYS A 273 17.23 13.54 -9.17
CA LYS A 273 16.79 13.98 -10.51
C LYS A 273 16.25 12.84 -11.40
N GLN A 274 16.47 11.57 -11.05
CA GLN A 274 16.05 10.44 -11.89
C GLN A 274 14.60 9.97 -11.68
N MET A 275 13.88 10.45 -10.65
CA MET A 275 12.50 10.01 -10.32
C MET A 275 11.41 11.06 -10.65
N ALA A 276 11.70 12.00 -11.55
CA ALA A 276 10.75 13.05 -11.96
C ALA A 276 9.85 12.61 -13.13
N PHE A 277 8.94 11.66 -12.88
CA PHE A 277 7.72 11.51 -13.68
C PHE A 277 6.51 11.89 -12.81
N LEU A 278 6.10 13.14 -12.94
CA LEU A 278 4.73 13.65 -12.83
C LEU A 278 4.82 15.16 -13.08
N LYS A 279 5.07 15.54 -14.34
CA LYS A 279 4.60 16.82 -14.85
C LYS A 279 3.09 16.68 -14.96
N VAL A 280 2.37 17.01 -13.89
CA VAL A 280 0.93 17.28 -13.99
C VAL A 280 0.81 18.71 -14.51
N ALA A 281 0.10 18.84 -15.62
CA ALA A 281 -0.24 20.07 -16.31
C ALA A 281 -1.13 20.99 -15.45
#